data_AF-A0A1J4VDZ7-F1
#
_entry.id   AF-A0A1J4VDZ7-F1
#
_cell.length_a   1.000
_cell.length_b   1.000
_cell.length_c   1.000
_cell.angle_alpha   90.00
_cell.angle_beta   90.00
_cell.angle_gamma   90.00
#
_symmetry.space_group_name_H-M   'P 1'
#
loop_
_entity.id
_entity.type
_entity.pdbx_description
1 polymer ?
#
loop_
_entity_poly.entity_id
_entity_poly.type
_entity_poly.pdbx_seq_one_letter_code
_entity_poly.pdbx_strand_id
1 'polypeptide(L)'
;MLLIPKDDFAWLQKHAQRDGMFRRCKKSGVSIRFNRIERSVENRDGGVVVLGVMHPICPRCNPHKRLPRPGTQIFWDDLTEL
;
A
#
# COMPACT_ATOMS: atom_id res chain seq x y z
N MET A 1 -9.37 -9.98 -2.26
CA MET A 1 -8.16 -9.46 -2.94
C MET A 1 -7.82 -8.10 -2.32
N LEU A 2 -6.59 -7.91 -1.86
CA LEU A 2 -6.12 -6.63 -1.30
C LEU A 2 -5.14 -6.00 -2.29
N LEU A 3 -5.47 -4.81 -2.79
CA LEU A 3 -4.62 -4.08 -3.74
C LEU A 3 -3.67 -3.15 -2.98
N ILE A 4 -2.43 -3.05 -3.44
CA ILE A 4 -1.38 -2.18 -2.89
C ILE A 4 -0.62 -1.53 -4.06
N PRO A 5 -0.20 -0.26 -3.95
CA PRO A 5 0.66 0.35 -4.96
C PRO A 5 2.00 -0.39 -5.09
N LYS A 6 2.54 -0.49 -6.30
CA LYS A 6 3.79 -1.22 -6.58
C LYS A 6 5.00 -0.65 -5.83
N ASP A 7 5.07 0.66 -5.63
CA ASP A 7 6.10 1.32 -4.84
C ASP A 7 6.01 0.94 -3.35
N ASP A 8 4.79 0.92 -2.82
CA ASP A 8 4.49 0.48 -1.46
C ASP A 8 4.79 -1.00 -1.26
N PHE A 9 4.51 -1.83 -2.25
CA PHE A 9 4.86 -3.25 -2.25
C PHE A 9 6.38 -3.46 -2.30
N ALA A 10 7.10 -2.74 -3.15
CA ALA A 10 8.56 -2.79 -3.22
C ALA A 10 9.20 -2.37 -1.88
N TRP A 11 8.68 -1.30 -1.27
CA TRP A 11 9.10 -0.90 0.07
C TRP A 11 8.84 -2.00 1.10
N LEU A 12 7.66 -2.63 1.05
CA LEU A 12 7.26 -3.69 1.95
C LEU A 12 8.18 -4.92 1.84
N GLN A 13 8.54 -5.35 0.63
CA GLN A 13 9.47 -6.46 0.41
C GLN A 13 10.85 -6.19 1.01
N LYS A 14 11.33 -4.95 0.91
CA LYS A 14 12.62 -4.54 1.46
C LYS A 14 12.59 -4.44 2.99
N HIS A 15 11.53 -3.83 3.55
CA HIS A 15 11.51 -3.40 4.95
C HIS A 15 10.71 -4.28 5.90
N ALA A 16 9.83 -5.14 5.39
CA ALA A 16 8.98 -6.00 6.20
C ALA A 16 9.29 -7.48 5.99
N GLN A 17 9.11 -8.27 7.04
CA GLN A 17 9.10 -9.73 7.00
C GLN A 17 7.70 -10.22 7.35
N ARG A 18 7.35 -11.38 6.82
CA ARG A 18 6.08 -12.06 7.14
C ARG A 18 6.21 -12.72 8.51
N ASP A 19 5.20 -12.51 9.35
CA ASP A 19 5.08 -13.12 10.68
C ASP A 19 3.65 -13.63 10.85
N GLY A 20 3.42 -14.88 10.44
CA GLY A 20 2.07 -15.46 10.33
C GLY A 20 1.18 -14.66 9.38
N MET A 21 0.07 -14.15 9.92
CA MET A 21 -0.88 -13.29 9.19
C MET A 21 -0.45 -11.82 9.13
N PHE A 22 0.58 -11.43 9.88
CA PHE A 22 1.03 -10.05 10.00
C PHE A 22 2.31 -9.81 9.20
N ARG A 23 2.64 -8.53 9.04
CA ARG A 23 3.96 -8.10 8.57
C ARG A 23 4.65 -7.29 9.65
N ARG A 24 5.90 -7.61 9.96
CA ARG A 24 6.73 -6.89 10.92
C ARG A 24 7.86 -6.15 10.23
N CYS A 25 8.21 -4.99 10.75
CA CYS A 25 9.39 -4.25 10.34
C CYS A 25 10.66 -5.05 10.67
N LYS A 26 11.50 -5.34 9.66
CA LYS A 26 12.79 -6.03 9.85
C LYS A 26 13.74 -5.28 10.79
N LYS A 27 13.68 -3.94 10.80
CA LYS A 27 14.59 -3.10 11.60
C LYS A 27 14.20 -3.01 13.07
N SER A 28 12.91 -2.86 13.37
CA SER A 28 12.43 -2.54 14.73
C SER A 28 11.50 -3.59 15.34
N GLY A 29 11.13 -4.65 14.60
CA GLY A 29 10.26 -5.73 15.09
C GLY A 29 8.79 -5.34 15.29
N VAL A 30 8.43 -4.06 15.15
CA VAL A 30 7.05 -3.57 15.28
C VAL A 30 6.20 -3.97 14.09
N SER A 31 4.91 -4.19 14.31
CA SER A 31 3.95 -4.49 13.25
C SER A 31 3.81 -3.33 12.26
N ILE A 32 3.77 -3.66 10.98
CA ILE A 32 3.43 -2.74 9.90
C ILE A 32 1.92 -2.51 9.93
N ARG A 33 1.50 -1.25 10.03
CA ARG A 33 0.08 -0.88 9.92
C ARG A 33 -0.28 -0.75 8.44
N PHE A 34 -1.50 -1.13 8.08
CA PHE A 34 -2.01 -0.94 6.73
C PHE A 34 -3.22 -0.01 6.79
N ASN A 35 -3.13 1.14 6.13
CA ASN A 35 -4.27 2.02 5.97
C ASN A 35 -4.95 1.71 4.65
N ARG A 36 -6.26 1.45 4.70
CA ARG A 36 -7.10 1.34 3.49
C ARG A 36 -7.55 2.75 3.09
N ILE A 37 -7.25 3.15 1.86
CA ILE A 37 -7.64 4.45 1.31
C ILE A 37 -8.40 4.20 0.02
N GLU A 38 -9.56 4.85 -0.13
CA GLU A 38 -10.33 4.78 -1.37
C GLU A 38 -9.67 5.63 -2.44
N ARG A 39 -9.30 5.00 -3.56
CA ARG A 39 -8.60 5.61 -4.70
C ARG A 39 -9.47 5.49 -5.94
N SER A 40 -9.40 6.49 -6.81
CA SER A 40 -9.98 6.42 -8.15
C SER A 40 -9.01 5.65 -9.03
N VAL A 41 -9.33 4.39 -9.32
CA VAL A 41 -8.49 3.50 -10.12
C VAL A 41 -8.93 3.58 -11.58
N GLU A 42 -8.04 4.05 -12.44
CA GLU A 42 -8.28 4.13 -13.88
C GLU A 42 -7.77 2.88 -14.59
N ASN A 43 -8.63 2.32 -15.44
CA ASN A 43 -8.34 1.21 -16.33
C ASN A 43 -7.71 1.76 -17.62
N ARG A 44 -6.99 0.90 -18.36
CA ARG A 44 -6.41 1.28 -19.67
C ARG A 44 -7.43 1.79 -20.68
N ASP A 45 -8.68 1.35 -20.57
CA ASP A 45 -9.77 1.73 -21.46
C ASP A 45 -10.46 3.05 -21.04
N GLY A 46 -9.89 3.79 -20.08
CA GLY A 46 -10.42 5.08 -19.59
C GLY A 46 -11.57 4.97 -18.57
N GLY A 47 -11.98 3.75 -18.21
CA GLY A 47 -12.95 3.53 -17.15
C GLY A 47 -12.36 3.81 -15.77
N VAL A 48 -13.12 4.45 -14.88
CA VAL A 48 -12.70 4.77 -13.51
C VAL A 48 -13.59 4.05 -12.51
N VAL A 49 -12.96 3.36 -11.56
CA VAL A 49 -13.64 2.68 -10.44
C VAL A 49 -13.05 3.13 -9.10
N VAL A 50 -13.87 3.23 -8.06
CA VAL A 50 -13.38 3.54 -6.71
C VAL A 50 -13.07 2.25 -5.97
N LEU A 51 -11.81 2.04 -5.58
CA LEU A 51 -11.36 0.85 -4.87
C LEU A 51 -10.58 1.20 -3.60
N GLY A 52 -10.70 0.35 -2.59
CA GLY A 52 -9.87 0.43 -1.40
C GLY A 52 -8.47 -0.12 -1.66
N VAL A 53 -7.47 0.75 -1.56
CA VAL A 53 -6.07 0.45 -1.77
C VAL A 53 -5.33 0.52 -0.43
N MET A 54 -4.52 -0.50 -0.14
CA MET A 54 -3.77 -0.63 1.11
C MET A 54 -2.44 0.11 1.02
N HIS A 55 -2.12 0.88 2.05
CA HIS A 55 -0.86 1.60 2.17
C HIS A 55 -0.14 1.19 3.47
N PRO A 56 1.05 0.56 3.40
CA PRO A 56 1.81 0.16 4.58
C PRO A 56 2.48 1.37 5.24
N ILE A 57 2.45 1.39 6.56
CA ILE A 57 2.99 2.45 7.40
C ILE A 57 3.88 1.82 8.47
N CYS A 58 5.13 2.28 8.53
CA CYS A 58 6.03 2.00 9.65
C CYS A 58 6.57 3.32 10.19
N PRO A 59 6.27 3.68 11.45
CA PRO A 59 6.73 4.94 12.03
C PRO A 59 8.26 5.02 12.21
N ARG A 60 8.97 3.89 12.09
CA ARG A 60 10.44 3.83 12.22
C ARG A 60 11.16 3.84 10.86
N CYS A 61 10.62 3.15 9.86
CA CYS A 61 11.27 3.03 8.54
C CYS A 61 10.71 4.00 7.49
N ASN A 62 9.53 4.57 7.72
CA ASN A 62 8.95 5.59 6.87
C ASN A 62 8.11 6.59 7.69
N PRO A 63 8.73 7.32 8.65
CA PRO A 63 8.02 8.24 9.55
C PRO A 63 7.29 9.38 8.84
N HIS A 64 7.74 9.73 7.63
CA HIS A 64 7.20 10.86 6.85
C HIS A 64 6.40 10.40 5.63
N LYS A 65 5.95 9.12 5.62
CA LYS A 65 5.11 8.63 4.53
C LYS A 65 3.87 9.52 4.39
N ARG A 66 3.77 10.20 3.26
CA ARG A 66 2.56 10.93 2.90
C ARG A 66 1.56 9.94 2.34
N LEU A 67 0.41 9.85 2.98
CA LEU A 67 -0.70 9.07 2.45
C LEU A 67 -1.44 9.90 1.40
N PRO A 68 -1.92 9.27 0.31
CA PRO A 68 -2.79 9.95 -0.62
C PRO A 68 -4.11 10.36 0.04
N ARG A 69 -4.76 11.39 -0.50
CA ARG A 69 -6.13 11.75 -0.11
C ARG A 69 -7.12 10.76 -0.74
N PRO A 70 -8.28 10.51 -0.10
CA PRO A 70 -9.37 9.76 -0.73
C PRO A 70 -9.72 10.32 -2.11
N GLY A 71 -10.05 9.44 -3.07
CA GLY A 71 -10.41 9.79 -4.44
C GLY A 71 -9.22 10.20 -5.33
N THR A 72 -8.00 10.30 -4.79
CA THR A 72 -6.82 10.60 -5.61
C THR A 72 -6.57 9.45 -6.59
N GLN A 73 -6.27 9.79 -7.84
CA GLN A 73 -6.14 8.87 -8.95
C GLN A 73 -4.93 7.93 -8.83
N ILE A 74 -5.08 6.72 -9.35
CA ILE A 74 -4.02 5.72 -9.59
C ILE A 74 -4.40 4.87 -10.80
N PHE A 75 -3.43 4.34 -11.54
CA PHE A 75 -3.71 3.42 -12.65
C PHE A 75 -3.70 1.97 -12.17
N TRP A 76 -4.51 1.11 -12.79
CA TRP A 76 -4.46 -0.33 -12.52
C TRP A 76 -3.05 -0.92 -12.68
N ASP A 77 -2.30 -0.41 -13.65
CA ASP A 77 -0.92 -0.81 -13.91
C ASP A 77 0.05 -0.45 -12.77
N ASP A 78 -0.32 0.44 -11.86
CA ASP A 78 0.49 0.82 -10.70
C ASP A 78 0.13 0.03 -9.44
N LEU A 79 -0.85 -0.87 -9.53
CA LEU A 79 -1.31 -1.71 -8.43
C LEU A 79 -0.77 -3.15 -8.57
N THR A 80 -0.63 -3.82 -7.44
CA THR A 80 -0.39 -5.26 -7.35
C THR A 80 -1.19 -5.83 -6.19
N GLU A 81 -1.26 -7.15 -6.11
CA GLU A 81 -1.84 -7.85 -4.97
C GLU A 81 -0.85 -7.93 -3.81
N LEU A 82 -1.38 -7.74 -2.59
CA LEU A 82 -0.62 -7.79 -1.33
C LEU A 82 -0.40 -9.22 -0.83
#